data_AF-A0AAT9LBZ8-F1
#
_entry.id   AF-A0AAT9LBZ8-F1
#
_cell.length_a   1.000
_cell.length_b   1.000
_cell.length_c   1.000
_cell.angle_alpha   90.00
_cell.angle_beta   90.00
_cell.angle_gamma   90.00
#
_symmetry.space_group_name_H-M   'P 1'
#
loop_
_entity.id
_entity.type
_entity.pdbx_description
1 polymer ?
#
loop_
_entity_poly.entity_id
_entity_poly.type
_entity_poly.pdbx_seq_one_letter_code
_entity_poly.pdbx_strand_id
1 'polypeptide(L)'
;MGLTKPEVIQCLLGMFRRRRGDSEVMLVLFLVVILLLFVVVFAVQNAQMVDIRFLIWSLSLNQALVVLGSLSIGLVLGAVWSWLKGAGVRGQVKELSRTLDAERRKVENLEKALEEERSRKREYESAQRDTGRDQSSRW
;
A
#
# COMPACT_ATOMS: atom_id res chain seq x y z
N MET A 1 -33.24 -15.37 -15.06
CA MET A 1 -32.59 -14.14 -15.58
C MET A 1 -31.11 -14.24 -15.29
N GLY A 2 -30.33 -14.60 -16.31
CA GLY A 2 -28.92 -14.92 -16.18
C GLY A 2 -28.06 -13.67 -16.07
N LEU A 3 -27.36 -13.54 -14.95
CA LEU A 3 -26.21 -12.64 -14.83
C LEU A 3 -25.19 -13.05 -15.88
N THR A 4 -25.02 -12.19 -16.88
CA THR A 4 -24.00 -12.34 -17.90
C THR A 4 -22.64 -12.30 -17.21
N LYS A 5 -21.78 -13.25 -17.60
CA LYS A 5 -20.47 -13.52 -17.00
C LYS A 5 -19.35 -12.48 -17.23
N PRO A 6 -19.46 -11.39 -18.05
CA PRO A 6 -18.32 -10.50 -18.28
C PRO A 6 -18.11 -9.42 -17.21
N GLU A 7 -19.14 -9.10 -16.40
CA GLU A 7 -19.05 -8.06 -15.36
C GLU A 7 -18.14 -8.45 -14.19
N VAL A 8 -18.24 -9.71 -13.74
CA VAL A 8 -17.39 -10.25 -12.65
C VAL A 8 -15.93 -10.33 -13.07
N ILE A 9 -15.67 -10.65 -14.35
CA ILE A 9 -14.33 -10.73 -14.93
C ILE A 9 -13.71 -9.33 -15.07
N GLN A 10 -14.50 -8.34 -15.51
CA GLN A 10 -14.09 -6.93 -15.54
C GLN A 10 -13.84 -6.36 -14.14
N CYS A 11 -14.65 -6.76 -13.15
CA CYS A 11 -14.46 -6.36 -11.75
C CYS A 11 -13.20 -6.99 -11.13
N LEU A 12 -12.93 -8.27 -11.43
CA LEU A 12 -11.70 -8.98 -11.01
C LEU A 12 -10.44 -8.43 -11.69
N LEU A 13 -10.49 -8.12 -12.98
CA LEU A 13 -9.41 -7.42 -13.71
C LEU A 13 -9.21 -6.00 -13.18
N GLY A 14 -10.29 -5.32 -12.80
CA GLY A 14 -10.25 -3.99 -12.18
C GLY A 14 -9.60 -3.98 -10.80
N MET A 15 -9.82 -5.02 -9.98
CA MET A 15 -9.11 -5.19 -8.70
C MET A 15 -7.62 -5.50 -8.90
N PHE A 16 -7.27 -6.28 -9.92
CA PHE A 16 -5.88 -6.61 -10.23
C PHE A 16 -5.07 -5.40 -10.73
N ARG A 17 -5.76 -4.34 -11.20
CA ARG A 17 -5.15 -3.12 -11.75
C ARG A 17 -5.06 -1.97 -10.75
N ARG A 18 -4.85 -2.24 -9.45
CA ARG A 18 -4.62 -1.18 -8.46
C ARG A 18 -3.14 -0.81 -8.39
N ARG A 19 -2.74 0.03 -9.34
CA ARG A 19 -1.48 0.78 -9.44
C ARG A 19 -1.02 1.33 -8.08
N ARG A 20 0.01 0.73 -7.49
CA ARG A 20 0.95 1.37 -6.55
C ARG A 20 2.18 0.47 -6.40
N GLY A 21 3.15 0.63 -7.31
CA GLY A 21 4.44 -0.06 -7.29
C GLY A 21 4.64 -0.97 -8.50
N ASP A 22 4.60 -0.42 -9.72
CA ASP A 22 4.72 -1.17 -10.98
C ASP A 22 6.01 -2.02 -11.03
N SER A 23 7.10 -1.56 -10.42
CA SER A 23 8.38 -2.30 -10.33
C SER A 23 8.33 -3.53 -9.42
N GLU A 24 7.67 -3.42 -8.26
CA GLU A 24 7.54 -4.51 -7.29
C GLU A 24 6.62 -5.61 -7.84
N VAL A 25 5.48 -5.22 -8.44
CA VAL A 25 4.55 -6.20 -9.05
C VAL A 25 5.15 -6.90 -10.27
N MET A 26 5.99 -6.20 -11.04
CA MET A 26 6.69 -6.81 -12.18
C MET A 26 7.73 -7.83 -11.70
N LEU A 27 8.46 -7.53 -10.62
CA LEU A 27 9.44 -8.44 -10.00
C LEU A 27 8.74 -9.67 -9.38
N VAL A 28 7.62 -9.45 -8.69
CA VAL A 28 6.80 -10.55 -8.13
C VAL A 28 6.24 -11.44 -9.25
N LEU A 29 5.71 -10.86 -10.32
CA LEU A 29 5.25 -11.63 -11.48
C LEU A 29 6.37 -12.45 -12.10
N PHE A 30 7.57 -11.87 -12.24
CA PHE A 30 8.73 -12.57 -12.77
C PHE A 30 9.14 -13.76 -11.88
N LEU A 31 9.17 -13.57 -10.55
CA LEU A 31 9.43 -14.64 -9.58
C LEU A 31 8.38 -15.76 -9.65
N VAL A 32 7.09 -15.40 -9.74
CA VAL A 32 6.01 -16.38 -9.85
C VAL A 32 6.13 -17.19 -11.13
N VAL A 33 6.46 -16.56 -12.27
CA VAL A 33 6.64 -17.26 -13.55
C VAL A 33 7.83 -18.23 -13.48
N ILE A 34 8.97 -17.82 -12.90
CA ILE A 34 10.13 -18.69 -12.71
C ILE A 34 9.77 -19.88 -11.82
N LEU A 35 9.08 -19.64 -10.71
CA LEU A 35 8.62 -20.68 -9.80
C LEU A 35 7.71 -21.68 -10.53
N LEU A 36 6.80 -21.19 -11.37
CA LEU A 36 5.89 -22.01 -12.17
C LEU A 36 6.65 -22.88 -13.18
N LEU A 37 7.68 -22.33 -13.82
CA LEU A 37 8.55 -23.08 -14.73
C LEU A 37 9.25 -24.24 -13.99
N PHE A 38 9.81 -23.97 -12.81
CA PHE A 38 10.44 -24.98 -11.96
C PHE A 38 9.45 -26.09 -11.58
N VAL A 39 8.21 -25.73 -11.23
CA VAL A 39 7.15 -26.69 -10.89
C VAL A 39 6.81 -27.59 -12.07
N VAL A 40 6.70 -27.03 -13.28
CA VAL A 40 6.42 -27.80 -14.50
C VAL A 40 7.58 -28.75 -14.81
N VAL A 41 8.82 -28.28 -14.78
CA VAL A 41 10.01 -29.10 -15.00
C VAL A 41 10.10 -30.21 -13.94
N PHE A 42 9.87 -29.88 -12.67
CA PHE A 42 9.82 -30.83 -11.58
C PHE A 42 8.75 -31.90 -11.81
N ALA A 43 7.56 -31.51 -12.24
CA ALA A 43 6.45 -32.44 -12.48
C ALA A 43 6.72 -33.41 -13.65
N VAL A 44 7.34 -32.91 -14.73
CA VAL A 44 7.68 -33.73 -15.90
C VAL A 44 8.82 -34.70 -15.58
N GLN A 45 9.86 -34.25 -14.88
CA GLN A 45 11.02 -35.08 -14.57
C GLN A 45 10.76 -36.08 -13.42
N ASN A 46 9.95 -35.69 -12.44
CA ASN A 46 9.66 -36.51 -11.25
C ASN A 46 8.27 -37.14 -11.36
N ALA A 47 7.88 -37.57 -12.56
CA ALA A 47 6.63 -38.29 -12.81
C ALA A 47 6.61 -39.73 -12.24
N GLN A 48 7.61 -40.08 -11.43
CA GLN A 48 7.68 -41.34 -10.73
C GLN A 48 6.60 -41.39 -9.65
N MET A 49 5.91 -42.53 -9.59
CA MET A 49 4.99 -42.83 -8.50
C MET A 49 5.81 -43.10 -7.24
N VAL A 50 5.52 -42.34 -6.19
CA VAL A 50 6.11 -42.52 -4.87
C VAL A 50 5.04 -43.09 -3.95
N ASP A 51 5.38 -44.18 -3.30
CA ASP A 51 4.55 -44.77 -2.26
C ASP A 51 4.76 -44.00 -0.96
N ILE A 52 3.78 -43.16 -0.61
CA ILE A 52 3.74 -42.52 0.70
C ILE A 52 3.13 -43.52 1.67
N ARG A 53 3.93 -44.08 2.57
CA ARG A 53 3.48 -44.97 3.64
C ARG A 53 3.41 -44.20 4.96
N PHE A 54 2.19 -43.92 5.42
CA PHE A 54 1.93 -43.34 6.74
C PHE A 54 1.31 -44.40 7.66
N LEU A 55 2.09 -44.91 8.62
CA LEU A 55 1.75 -45.86 9.70
C LEU A 55 0.92 -47.12 9.31
N ILE A 56 -0.30 -46.95 8.79
CA ILE A 56 -1.25 -48.01 8.40
C ILE A 56 -1.74 -47.84 6.95
N TRP A 57 -1.55 -46.67 6.32
CA TRP A 57 -2.04 -46.37 4.98
C TRP A 57 -0.89 -46.14 4.00
N SER A 58 -0.96 -46.79 2.84
CA SER A 58 -0.05 -46.58 1.71
C SER A 58 -0.82 -45.93 0.58
N LEU A 59 -0.34 -44.76 0.15
CA LEU A 59 -0.98 -43.98 -0.89
C LEU A 59 0.05 -43.72 -2.00
N SER A 60 -0.17 -44.36 -3.14
CA SER A 60 0.70 -44.27 -4.31
C SER A 60 0.30 -43.06 -5.14
N LEU A 61 1.03 -41.96 -5.00
CA LEU A 61 0.81 -40.75 -5.79
C LEU A 61 2.09 -40.37 -6.53
N ASN A 62 1.90 -39.65 -7.64
CA ASN A 62 3.02 -39.02 -8.32
C ASN A 62 3.64 -37.95 -7.39
N GLN A 63 4.96 -37.99 -7.23
CA GLN A 63 5.71 -37.03 -6.41
C GLN A 63 5.44 -35.58 -6.83
N ALA A 64 5.19 -35.36 -8.13
CA ALA A 64 4.75 -34.09 -8.69
C ALA A 64 3.47 -33.54 -8.03
N LEU A 65 2.47 -34.39 -7.78
CA LEU A 65 1.18 -33.99 -7.20
C LEU A 65 1.33 -33.57 -5.74
N VAL A 66 2.24 -34.23 -5.01
CA VAL A 66 2.51 -33.95 -3.60
C VAL A 66 3.13 -32.57 -3.45
N VAL A 67 4.13 -32.26 -4.30
CA VAL A 67 4.80 -30.95 -4.31
C VAL A 67 3.88 -29.85 -4.85
N LEU A 68 3.12 -30.13 -5.91
CA LEU A 68 2.15 -29.17 -6.44
C LEU A 68 1.06 -28.85 -5.42
N GLY A 69 0.57 -29.87 -4.69
CA GLY A 69 -0.41 -29.73 -3.63
C GLY A 69 0.10 -28.87 -2.48
N SER A 70 1.31 -29.14 -1.97
CA SER A 70 1.90 -28.35 -0.88
C SER A 70 2.16 -26.89 -1.28
N LEU A 71 2.63 -26.66 -2.51
CA LEU A 71 2.84 -25.32 -3.05
C LEU A 71 1.50 -24.56 -3.16
N SER A 72 0.46 -25.23 -3.66
CA SER A 72 -0.87 -24.64 -3.79
C SER A 72 -1.44 -24.22 -2.44
N ILE A 73 -1.27 -25.08 -1.42
CA ILE A 73 -1.66 -24.76 -0.04
C ILE A 73 -0.87 -23.56 0.48
N GLY A 74 0.44 -23.53 0.28
CA GLY A 74 1.29 -22.41 0.65
C GLY A 74 0.87 -21.08 -0.01
N LEU A 75 0.50 -21.12 -1.30
CA LEU A 75 0.03 -19.96 -2.03
C LEU A 75 -1.31 -19.44 -1.49
N VAL A 76 -2.25 -20.34 -1.20
CA VAL A 76 -3.55 -19.98 -0.62
C VAL A 76 -3.37 -19.36 0.76
N LEU A 77 -2.55 -19.98 1.62
CA LEU A 77 -2.27 -19.43 2.95
C LEU A 77 -1.58 -18.06 2.88
N GLY A 78 -0.61 -17.89 1.99
CA GLY A 78 0.06 -16.61 1.76
C GLY A 78 -0.91 -15.54 1.26
N ALA A 79 -1.81 -15.89 0.33
CA ALA A 79 -2.83 -14.97 -0.20
C ALA A 79 -3.83 -14.55 0.89
N VAL A 80 -4.31 -15.50 1.70
CA VAL A 80 -5.20 -15.22 2.82
C VAL A 80 -4.52 -14.33 3.86
N TRP A 81 -3.27 -14.62 4.21
CA TRP A 81 -2.50 -13.81 5.17
C TRP A 81 -2.28 -12.37 4.68
N SER A 82 -1.95 -12.21 3.40
CA SER A 82 -1.79 -10.91 2.75
C SER A 82 -3.10 -10.13 2.74
N TRP A 83 -4.22 -10.80 2.46
CA TRP A 83 -5.54 -10.17 2.46
C TRP A 83 -5.95 -9.68 3.86
N LEU A 84 -5.71 -10.49 4.88
CA LEU A 84 -5.96 -10.14 6.28
C LEU A 84 -5.12 -8.93 6.72
N LYS A 85 -3.83 -8.86 6.36
CA LYS A 85 -2.98 -7.70 6.70
C LYS A 85 -3.31 -6.45 5.87
N GLY A 86 -3.70 -6.61 4.61
CA GLY A 86 -4.06 -5.51 3.72
C GLY A 86 -5.28 -4.71 4.18
N ALA A 87 -6.18 -5.33 4.95
CA ALA A 87 -7.33 -4.65 5.54
C ALA A 87 -6.92 -3.63 6.62
N GLY A 88 -5.92 -3.94 7.45
CA GLY A 88 -5.45 -3.06 8.52
C GLY A 88 -4.63 -1.85 8.03
N VAL A 89 -3.86 -2.01 6.94
CA VAL A 89 -3.01 -0.94 6.39
C VAL A 89 -3.83 0.25 5.87
N ARG A 90 -5.05 0.01 5.36
CA ARG A 90 -5.94 1.10 4.92
C ARG A 90 -6.40 2.01 6.06
N GLY A 91 -6.48 1.49 7.30
CA GLY A 91 -6.82 2.28 8.48
C GLY A 91 -5.69 3.24 8.86
N GLN A 92 -4.46 2.74 8.94
CA GLN A 92 -3.28 3.54 9.27
C GLN A 92 -2.99 4.64 8.24
N VAL A 93 -3.24 4.37 6.94
CA VAL A 93 -3.10 5.39 5.90
C VAL A 93 -4.09 6.54 6.08
N LYS A 94 -5.31 6.25 6.55
CA LYS A 94 -6.34 7.28 6.80
C LYS A 94 -6.02 8.10 8.05
N GLU A 95 -5.47 7.48 9.08
CA GLU A 95 -5.05 8.16 10.30
C GLU A 95 -3.82 9.03 10.07
N LEU A 96 -2.81 8.50 9.36
CA LEU A 96 -1.62 9.26 9.01
C LEU A 96 -1.95 10.47 8.12
N SER A 97 -2.89 10.34 7.18
CA SER A 97 -3.35 11.49 6.38
C SER A 97 -4.04 12.55 7.24
N ARG A 98 -4.84 12.14 8.24
CA ARG A 98 -5.50 13.08 9.16
C ARG A 98 -4.50 13.85 10.01
N THR A 99 -3.42 13.20 10.46
CA THR A 99 -2.37 13.87 11.21
C THR A 99 -1.62 14.89 10.34
N LEU A 100 -1.32 14.56 9.08
CA LEU A 100 -0.70 15.51 8.15
C LEU A 100 -1.59 16.74 7.87
N ASP A 101 -2.89 16.53 7.67
CA ASP A 101 -3.83 17.64 7.47
C ASP A 101 -3.96 18.52 8.72
N ALA A 102 -3.91 17.91 9.92
CA ALA A 102 -3.93 18.63 11.19
C ALA A 102 -2.66 19.46 11.41
N GLU A 103 -1.47 18.92 11.11
CA GLU A 103 -0.20 19.66 11.18
C GLU A 103 -0.17 20.80 10.16
N ARG A 104 -0.64 20.58 8.93
CA ARG A 104 -0.69 21.62 7.89
C ARG A 104 -1.54 22.82 8.32
N ARG A 105 -2.66 22.58 9.02
CA ARG A 105 -3.51 23.64 9.58
C ARG A 105 -2.84 24.42 10.70
N LYS A 106 -1.99 23.77 11.52
CA LYS A 106 -1.22 24.48 12.55
C LYS A 106 -0.23 25.43 11.94
N VAL A 107 0.50 24.99 10.90
CA VAL A 107 1.43 25.84 10.16
C VAL A 107 0.70 27.05 9.59
N GLU A 108 -0.43 26.83 8.91
CA GLU A 108 -1.22 27.93 8.33
C GLU A 108 -1.73 28.93 9.40
N ASN A 109 -2.19 28.45 10.55
CA ASN A 109 -2.66 29.32 11.63
C ASN A 109 -1.51 30.09 12.30
N LEU A 110 -0.36 29.44 12.50
CA LEU A 110 0.83 30.09 13.06
C LEU A 110 1.39 31.15 12.10
N GLU A 111 1.40 30.88 10.80
CA GLU A 111 1.78 31.85 9.77
C GLU A 111 0.86 33.09 9.80
N LYS A 112 -0.46 32.89 9.88
CA LYS A 112 -1.43 34.00 9.99
C LYS A 112 -1.24 34.81 11.27
N ALA A 113 -1.07 34.15 12.42
CA ALA A 113 -0.83 34.84 13.69
C ALA A 113 0.48 35.64 13.67
N LEU A 114 1.52 35.11 13.03
CA LEU A 114 2.79 35.82 12.84
C LEU A 114 2.63 37.04 11.92
N GLU A 115 1.79 36.95 10.89
CA GLU A 115 1.50 38.04 9.98
C GLU A 115 0.66 39.16 10.64
N GLU A 116 -0.28 38.80 11.51
CA GLU A 116 -1.01 39.76 12.37
C GLU A 116 -0.07 40.48 13.35
N GLU A 117 0.85 39.76 14.00
CA GLU A 117 1.84 40.39 14.89
C GLU A 117 2.80 41.30 14.11
N ARG A 118 3.24 40.89 12.93
CA ARG A 118 4.09 41.72 12.06
C ARG A 118 3.36 42.97 11.58
N SER A 119 2.08 42.87 11.21
CA SER A 119 1.30 44.02 10.77
C SER A 119 1.04 44.99 11.92
N ARG A 120 0.65 44.51 13.10
CA ARG A 120 0.57 45.33 14.33
C ARG A 120 1.86 46.07 14.58
N LYS A 121 3.00 45.35 14.59
CA LYS A 121 4.31 45.98 14.84
C LYS A 121 4.66 47.06 13.81
N ARG A 122 4.38 46.83 12.52
CA ARG A 122 4.58 47.82 11.46
C ARG A 122 3.72 49.06 11.65
N GLU A 123 2.46 48.89 12.06
CA GLU A 123 1.51 49.98 12.30
C GLU A 123 1.93 50.85 13.49
N TYR A 124 2.40 50.22 14.58
CA TYR A 124 3.06 50.92 15.70
C TYR A 124 4.31 51.68 15.25
N GLU A 125 5.18 51.06 14.43
CA GLU A 125 6.41 51.67 13.90
C GLU A 125 6.13 52.84 12.93
N SER A 126 4.99 52.86 12.21
CA SER A 126 4.58 54.00 11.39
C SER A 126 4.04 55.16 12.23
N ALA A 127 3.19 54.89 13.22
CA ALA A 127 2.62 55.92 14.09
C ALA A 127 3.71 56.65 14.92
N GLN A 128 4.72 55.91 15.38
CA GLN A 128 5.89 56.50 16.05
C GLN A 128 6.72 57.40 15.13
N ARG A 129 6.89 57.01 13.86
CA ARG A 129 7.65 57.80 12.87
C ARG A 129 6.98 59.13 12.55
N ASP A 130 5.66 59.15 12.40
CA ASP A 130 4.93 60.38 12.10
C ASP A 130 4.94 61.36 13.28
N THR A 131 4.78 60.86 14.51
CA THR A 131 4.86 61.68 15.73
C THR A 131 6.26 62.30 15.92
N GLY A 132 7.32 61.56 15.61
CA GLY A 132 8.69 62.06 15.66
C GLY A 132 9.01 63.09 14.57
N ARG A 133 8.41 62.93 13.37
CA ARG A 133 8.55 63.90 12.27
C ARG A 133 7.86 65.23 12.59
N ASP A 134 6.65 65.18 13.16
CA ASP A 134 5.90 66.38 13.58
C ASP A 134 6.64 67.20 14.64
N GLN A 135 7.23 66.54 15.66
CA GLN A 135 8.07 67.21 16.65
C GLN A 135 9.34 67.84 16.05
N SER A 136 9.97 67.21 15.05
CA SER A 136 11.16 67.76 14.40
C SER A 136 10.87 68.96 13.49
N SER A 137 9.65 69.11 12.97
CA SER A 137 9.23 70.26 12.16
C SER A 137 8.73 71.46 12.98
N ARG A 138 8.62 71.30 14.31
CA ARG A 138 8.07 72.30 15.24
C ARG A 138 9.13 73.16 15.92
N TRP A 139 10.42 72.91 15.67
CA TRP A 139 11.56 73.67 16.19
C TRP A 139 12.37 74.28 15.05
#